data_AF-A0A7H4N1J4-F1
#
_entry.id   AF-A0A7H4N1J4-F1
#
_cell.length_a   1.000
_cell.length_b   1.000
_cell.length_c   1.000
_cell.angle_alpha   90.00
_cell.angle_beta   90.00
_cell.angle_gamma   90.00
#
_symmetry.space_group_name_H-M   'P 1'
#
loop_
_entity.id
_entity.type
_entity.pdbx_description
1 polymer ?
#
loop_
_entity_poly.entity_id
_entity_poly.type
_entity_poly.pdbx_seq_one_letter_code
_entity_poly.pdbx_strand_id
1 'polypeptide(L)'
;MNLLKSLAAVSSMTMFSRVLGFARDAIVARIFGAGMATDAFFVAFKLPNLLRRIFAEGAFSQAFVPILAEYKSKQGEDATRVFVAYVSGLLTLVLALVTVAGMLAAPWVITITAPGFANTPEKFALTTQLLRITFPYILLISLASLVGRHPEYLEPLFGACFCPDLPERQHDWFCAVCRALF
;
A
#
# COMPACT_ATOMS: atom_id res chain seq x y z
N MET A 1 22.31 -21.86 2.35
CA MET A 1 22.23 -20.81 1.31
C MET A 1 23.24 -19.72 1.66
N ASN A 2 24.19 -19.39 0.77
CA ASN A 2 25.22 -18.39 1.07
C ASN A 2 24.60 -17.01 1.27
N LEU A 3 24.81 -16.39 2.44
CA LEU A 3 24.31 -15.05 2.80
C LEU A 3 24.62 -14.00 1.73
N LEU A 4 25.80 -14.08 1.10
CA LEU A 4 26.22 -13.22 -0.01
C LEU A 4 25.29 -13.31 -1.23
N LYS A 5 24.77 -14.51 -1.54
CA LYS A 5 23.87 -14.74 -2.68
C LYS A 5 22.47 -14.19 -2.39
N SER A 6 22.00 -14.31 -1.15
CA SER A 6 20.72 -13.72 -0.71
C SER A 6 20.79 -12.20 -0.65
N LEU A 7 21.89 -11.63 -0.14
CA LEU A 7 22.13 -10.17 -0.12
C LEU A 7 22.18 -9.60 -1.54
N ALA A 8 22.90 -10.26 -2.46
CA ALA A 8 22.96 -9.85 -3.86
C ALA A 8 21.59 -9.95 -4.57
N ALA A 9 20.80 -10.96 -4.25
CA ALA A 9 19.45 -11.12 -4.80
C ALA A 9 18.50 -10.01 -4.32
N VAL A 10 18.48 -9.69 -3.03
CA VAL A 10 17.60 -8.64 -2.48
C VAL A 10 18.02 -7.25 -2.96
N SER A 11 19.33 -6.97 -3.03
CA SER A 11 19.84 -5.67 -3.48
C SER A 11 19.57 -5.44 -4.97
N SER A 12 19.79 -6.44 -5.82
CA SER A 12 19.47 -6.36 -7.26
C SER A 12 17.98 -6.15 -7.50
N MET A 13 17.12 -6.86 -6.75
CA MET A 13 15.66 -6.71 -6.83
C MET A 13 15.18 -5.32 -6.38
N THR A 14 15.84 -4.74 -5.38
CA THR A 14 15.58 -3.36 -4.92
C THR A 14 16.01 -2.34 -5.96
N MET A 15 17.18 -2.54 -6.57
CA MET A 15 17.72 -1.64 -7.60
C MET A 15 16.82 -1.62 -8.84
N PHE A 16 16.38 -2.81 -9.28
CA PHE A 16 15.44 -2.96 -10.38
C PHE A 16 14.10 -2.25 -10.11
N SER A 17 13.56 -2.40 -8.89
CA SER A 17 12.34 -1.73 -8.46
C SER A 17 12.48 -0.20 -8.49
N ARG A 18 13.64 0.33 -8.09
CA ARG A 18 13.91 1.78 -8.18
C ARG A 18 14.00 2.25 -9.62
N VAL A 19 14.67 1.51 -10.50
CA VAL A 19 14.80 1.87 -11.92
C VAL A 19 13.42 1.89 -12.60
N LEU A 20 12.55 0.93 -12.31
CA LEU A 20 11.17 0.94 -12.81
C LEU A 20 10.36 2.14 -12.30
N GLY A 21 10.49 2.48 -11.02
CA GLY A 21 9.87 3.68 -10.45
C GLY A 21 10.36 4.97 -11.14
N PHE A 22 11.66 5.09 -11.36
CA PHE A 22 12.25 6.20 -12.12
C PHE A 22 11.76 6.23 -13.57
N ALA A 23 11.65 5.07 -14.23
CA ALA A 23 11.14 4.99 -15.59
C ALA A 23 9.67 5.43 -15.67
N ARG A 24 8.84 5.03 -14.69
CA ARG A 24 7.45 5.52 -14.55
C ARG A 24 7.43 7.04 -14.46
N ASP A 25 8.21 7.61 -13.55
CA ASP A 25 8.22 9.06 -13.33
C ASP A 25 8.76 9.82 -14.56
N ALA A 26 9.76 9.27 -15.26
CA ALA A 26 10.28 9.82 -16.51
C ALA A 26 9.27 9.76 -17.67
N ILE A 27 8.51 8.66 -17.79
CA ILE A 27 7.43 8.51 -18.79
C ILE A 27 6.32 9.51 -18.50
N VAL A 28 5.90 9.64 -17.24
CA VAL A 28 4.89 10.62 -16.80
C VAL A 28 5.36 12.05 -17.11
N ALA A 29 6.61 12.38 -16.77
CA ALA A 29 7.19 13.69 -17.07
C ALA A 29 7.29 13.96 -18.59
N ARG A 30 7.55 12.94 -19.41
CA ARG A 30 7.64 13.08 -20.87
C ARG A 30 6.27 13.22 -21.54
N ILE A 31 5.27 12.47 -21.10
CA ILE A 31 3.92 12.47 -21.68
C ILE A 31 3.14 13.72 -21.27
N PHE A 32 3.20 14.08 -19.98
CA PHE A 32 2.42 15.19 -19.42
C PHE A 32 3.22 16.50 -19.30
N GLY A 33 4.55 16.46 -19.46
CA GLY A 33 5.42 17.64 -19.35
C GLY A 33 5.60 18.15 -17.92
N ALA A 34 6.37 19.24 -17.76
CA ALA A 34 6.40 20.04 -16.53
C ALA A 34 5.16 20.96 -16.49
N GLY A 35 3.98 20.36 -16.31
CA GLY A 35 2.69 21.02 -16.42
C GLY A 35 1.84 20.90 -15.15
N MET A 36 0.71 21.61 -15.12
CA MET A 36 -0.21 21.58 -13.96
C MET A 36 -0.70 20.16 -13.61
N ALA A 37 -0.80 19.27 -14.60
CA ALA A 37 -1.28 17.89 -14.42
C ALA A 37 -0.27 16.97 -13.72
N THR A 38 1.03 17.09 -14.00
CA THR A 38 2.07 16.27 -13.34
C THR A 38 2.21 16.64 -11.88
N ASP A 39 2.22 17.93 -11.56
CA ASP A 39 2.24 18.41 -10.18
C ASP A 39 1.01 17.93 -9.39
N ALA A 40 -0.18 18.02 -10.00
CA ALA A 40 -1.43 17.54 -9.41
C ALA A 40 -1.36 16.03 -9.13
N PHE A 41 -0.85 15.25 -10.09
CA PHE A 41 -0.69 13.81 -9.93
C PHE A 41 0.28 13.47 -8.79
N PHE A 42 1.49 14.05 -8.76
CA PHE A 42 2.47 13.74 -7.72
C PHE A 42 1.98 14.09 -6.32
N VAL A 43 1.28 15.23 -6.15
CA VAL A 43 0.69 15.61 -4.86
C VAL A 43 -0.43 14.65 -4.45
N ALA A 44 -1.35 14.36 -5.37
CA ALA A 44 -2.45 13.43 -5.12
C ALA A 44 -1.97 12.00 -4.81
N PHE A 45 -0.80 11.63 -5.34
CA PHE A 45 -0.25 10.29 -5.19
C PHE A 45 0.67 10.11 -3.99
N LYS A 46 1.26 11.20 -3.48
CA LYS A 46 2.13 11.19 -2.29
C LYS A 46 1.37 10.80 -1.02
N LEU A 47 0.13 11.28 -0.88
CA LEU A 47 -0.64 11.12 0.34
C LEU A 47 -1.09 9.65 0.58
N PRO A 48 -1.69 8.94 -0.39
CA PRO A 48 -1.99 7.52 -0.26
C PRO A 48 -0.74 6.69 0.02
N ASN A 49 0.39 7.03 -0.58
CA ASN A 49 1.65 6.34 -0.37
C ASN A 49 2.22 6.48 1.03
N LEU A 50 2.04 7.64 1.67
CA LEU A 50 2.42 7.83 3.06
C LEU A 50 1.57 6.93 3.97
N LEU A 51 0.26 6.91 3.76
CA LEU A 51 -0.66 6.03 4.52
C LEU A 51 -0.32 4.55 4.31
N ARG A 52 -0.03 4.14 3.07
CA ARG A 52 0.43 2.80 2.73
C ARG A 52 1.68 2.40 3.53
N ARG A 53 2.67 3.28 3.63
CA ARG A 53 3.88 3.02 4.42
C ARG A 53 3.59 2.84 5.91
N ILE A 54 2.60 3.53 6.45
CA ILE A 54 2.23 3.44 7.88
C ILE A 54 1.43 2.16 8.16
N PHE A 55 0.39 1.90 7.36
CA PHE A 55 -0.58 0.83 7.62
C PHE A 55 -0.21 -0.53 7.02
N ALA A 56 0.43 -0.59 5.84
CA ALA A 56 0.77 -1.85 5.17
C ALA A 56 2.20 -2.30 5.49
N GLU A 57 3.18 -1.37 5.43
CA GLU A 57 4.60 -1.75 5.47
C GLU A 57 5.28 -1.56 6.82
N GLY A 58 4.90 -0.51 7.57
CA GLY A 58 5.66 -0.04 8.73
C GLY A 58 5.11 -0.53 10.07
N ALA A 59 4.31 0.32 10.71
CA ALA A 59 3.99 0.22 12.13
C ALA A 59 3.12 -0.99 12.47
N PHE A 60 2.11 -1.27 11.65
CA PHE A 60 1.21 -2.39 11.88
C PHE A 60 1.95 -3.73 11.85
N SER A 61 2.79 -3.95 10.83
CA SER A 61 3.54 -5.20 10.67
C SER A 61 4.55 -5.42 11.80
N GLN A 62 5.19 -4.36 12.29
CA GLN A 62 6.16 -4.44 13.39
C GLN A 62 5.49 -4.80 14.73
N ALA A 63 4.28 -4.30 14.99
CA ALA A 63 3.53 -4.62 16.21
C ALA A 63 2.82 -5.99 16.11
N PHE A 64 2.33 -6.35 14.93
CA PHE A 64 1.52 -7.55 14.72
C PHE A 64 2.33 -8.85 14.75
N VAL A 65 3.50 -8.88 14.09
CA VAL A 65 4.35 -10.09 13.99
C VAL A 65 4.75 -10.69 15.35
N PRO A 66 5.27 -9.92 16.33
CA PRO A 66 5.65 -10.48 17.63
C PRO A 66 4.44 -11.01 18.42
N ILE A 67 3.29 -10.32 18.36
CA ILE A 67 2.06 -10.76 19.04
C ILE A 67 1.54 -12.06 18.41
N LEU A 68 1.57 -12.17 17.08
CA LEU A 68 1.17 -13.40 16.40
C LEU A 68 2.06 -14.59 16.79
N ALA A 69 3.37 -14.38 16.90
CA ALA A 69 4.31 -15.41 17.34
C ALA A 69 4.05 -15.85 18.80
N GLU A 70 3.70 -14.91 19.68
CA GLU A 70 3.30 -15.23 21.05
C GLU A 70 1.99 -16.04 21.10
N TYR A 71 0.98 -15.66 20.32
CA TYR A 71 -0.28 -16.41 20.25
C TYR A 71 -0.09 -17.83 19.71
N LYS A 72 0.73 -17.99 18.65
CA LYS A 72 1.04 -19.30 18.07
C LYS A 72 1.75 -20.21 19.06
N SER A 73 2.65 -19.67 19.88
CA SER A 73 3.42 -20.46 20.86
C SER A 73 2.65 -20.79 22.14
N LYS A 74 1.75 -19.91 22.61
CA LYS A 74 1.07 -20.08 23.91
C LYS A 74 -0.37 -20.63 23.81
N GLN A 75 -1.12 -20.30 22.76
CA GLN A 75 -2.57 -20.54 22.71
C GLN A 75 -3.00 -21.53 21.62
N GLY A 76 -2.06 -22.06 20.84
CA GLY A 76 -2.35 -23.02 19.77
C GLY A 76 -2.90 -22.39 18.50
N GLU A 77 -3.17 -23.24 17.50
CA GLU A 77 -3.46 -22.80 16.13
C GLU A 77 -4.86 -22.18 15.98
N ASP A 78 -5.87 -22.77 16.64
CA ASP A 78 -7.26 -22.32 16.54
C ASP A 78 -7.45 -20.91 17.13
N ALA A 79 -6.87 -20.65 18.31
CA ALA A 79 -6.91 -19.32 18.93
C ALA A 79 -6.20 -18.27 18.08
N THR A 80 -5.09 -18.66 17.43
CA THR A 80 -4.34 -17.79 16.52
C THR A 80 -5.17 -17.43 15.29
N ARG A 81 -5.89 -18.39 14.70
CA ARG A 81 -6.75 -18.13 13.53
C ARG A 81 -7.88 -17.15 13.84
N VAL A 82 -8.53 -17.31 15.00
CA VAL A 82 -9.58 -16.39 15.46
C VAL A 82 -9.02 -14.98 15.70
N PHE A 83 -7.85 -14.87 16.34
CA PHE A 83 -7.17 -13.59 16.53
C PHE A 83 -6.88 -12.88 15.20
N VAL A 84 -6.33 -13.59 14.21
CA VAL A 84 -6.06 -13.04 12.87
C VAL A 84 -7.36 -12.58 12.17
N ALA A 85 -8.44 -13.34 12.30
CA ALA A 85 -9.75 -12.96 11.76
C ALA A 85 -10.28 -11.65 12.37
N TYR A 86 -10.20 -11.49 13.70
CA TYR A 86 -10.61 -10.25 14.36
C TYR A 86 -9.73 -9.06 13.96
N VAL A 87 -8.41 -9.24 13.94
CA VAL A 87 -7.47 -8.17 13.57
C VAL A 87 -7.65 -7.75 12.12
N SER A 88 -7.81 -8.70 11.19
CA SER A 88 -8.06 -8.41 9.78
C SER A 88 -9.40 -7.70 9.56
N GLY A 89 -10.46 -8.13 10.25
CA GLY A 89 -11.76 -7.47 10.22
C GLY A 89 -11.71 -6.03 10.75
N LEU A 90 -11.06 -5.82 11.90
CA LEU A 90 -10.88 -4.50 12.49
C LEU A 90 -10.02 -3.59 11.59
N LEU A 91 -8.93 -4.11 11.04
CA LEU A 91 -8.08 -3.37 10.10
C LEU A 91 -8.87 -2.96 8.87
N THR A 92 -9.67 -3.87 8.30
CA THR A 92 -10.53 -3.58 7.14
C THR A 92 -11.54 -2.48 7.46
N LEU A 93 -12.19 -2.56 8.62
CA LEU A 93 -13.15 -1.55 9.07
C LEU A 93 -12.48 -0.18 9.23
N VAL A 94 -11.34 -0.12 9.92
CA VAL A 94 -10.59 1.13 10.14
C VAL A 94 -10.12 1.72 8.80
N LEU A 95 -9.58 0.90 7.90
CA LEU A 95 -9.15 1.35 6.57
C LEU A 95 -10.33 1.82 5.71
N ALA A 96 -11.49 1.17 5.79
CA ALA A 96 -12.69 1.61 5.10
C ALA A 96 -13.15 2.98 5.61
N LEU A 97 -13.18 3.17 6.94
CA LEU A 97 -13.51 4.46 7.55
C LEU A 97 -12.52 5.55 7.15
N VAL A 98 -11.21 5.27 7.19
CA VAL A 98 -10.16 6.21 6.78
C VAL A 98 -10.28 6.54 5.29
N THR A 99 -10.61 5.57 4.45
CA THR A 99 -10.80 5.76 3.01
C THR A 99 -11.99 6.69 2.74
N VAL A 100 -13.15 6.41 3.34
CA VAL A 100 -14.36 7.24 3.19
C VAL A 100 -14.11 8.65 3.73
N ALA A 101 -13.53 8.76 4.92
CA ALA A 101 -13.18 10.04 5.52
C ALA A 101 -12.19 10.82 4.64
N GLY A 102 -11.18 10.15 4.08
CA GLY A 102 -10.19 10.74 3.18
C GLY A 102 -10.79 11.23 1.85
N MET A 103 -11.76 10.50 1.29
CA MET A 103 -12.47 10.93 0.07
C MET A 103 -13.34 12.17 0.30
N LEU A 104 -14.03 12.22 1.45
CA LEU A 104 -14.84 13.37 1.85
C LEU A 104 -13.97 14.58 2.19
N ALA A 105 -12.88 14.35 2.93
CA ALA A 105 -11.93 15.37 3.35
C ALA A 105 -10.89 15.74 2.29
N ALA A 106 -10.89 15.10 1.11
CA ALA A 106 -9.97 15.35 0.01
C ALA A 106 -9.72 16.84 -0.29
N PRO A 107 -10.74 17.72 -0.42
CA PRO A 107 -10.48 19.15 -0.65
C PRO A 107 -9.69 19.81 0.48
N TRP A 108 -10.02 19.53 1.76
CA TRP A 108 -9.30 20.10 2.90
C TRP A 108 -7.86 19.58 2.99
N VAL A 109 -7.68 18.30 2.67
CA VAL A 109 -6.37 17.66 2.62
C VAL A 109 -5.46 18.33 1.58
N ILE A 110 -6.00 18.66 0.40
CA ILE A 110 -5.24 19.39 -0.63
C ILE A 110 -4.95 20.83 -0.20
N THR A 111 -5.87 21.53 0.48
CA THR A 111 -5.58 22.88 0.97
C THR A 111 -4.42 22.93 1.98
N ILE A 112 -4.25 21.88 2.79
CA ILE A 112 -3.16 21.78 3.77
C ILE A 112 -1.86 21.33 3.09
N THR A 113 -1.94 20.36 2.19
CA THR A 113 -0.75 19.73 1.58
C THR A 113 -0.15 20.59 0.45
N ALA A 114 -0.98 21.32 -0.28
CA ALA A 114 -0.58 22.14 -1.42
C ALA A 114 -1.38 23.47 -1.46
N PRO A 115 -1.17 24.39 -0.49
CA PRO A 115 -1.89 25.66 -0.45
C PRO A 115 -1.62 26.52 -1.70
N GLY A 116 -0.46 26.35 -2.35
CA GLY A 116 -0.13 27.04 -3.59
C GLY A 116 -1.03 26.70 -4.79
N PHE A 117 -1.80 25.60 -4.73
CA PHE A 117 -2.76 25.24 -5.79
C PHE A 117 -4.10 25.97 -5.64
N ALA A 118 -4.34 26.63 -4.50
CA ALA A 118 -5.55 27.44 -4.29
C ALA A 118 -5.64 28.65 -5.25
N ASN A 119 -4.49 29.11 -5.76
CA ASN A 119 -4.43 30.21 -6.73
C ASN A 119 -4.90 29.80 -8.14
N THR A 120 -5.10 28.51 -8.41
CA THR A 120 -5.50 28.00 -9.72
C THR A 120 -6.65 26.98 -9.55
N PRO A 121 -7.92 27.42 -9.71
CA PRO A 121 -9.09 26.59 -9.44
C PRO A 121 -9.10 25.25 -10.20
N GLU A 122 -8.63 25.26 -11.44
CA GLU A 122 -8.54 24.05 -12.29
C GLU A 122 -7.55 23.02 -11.72
N LYS A 123 -6.39 23.47 -11.24
CA LYS A 123 -5.37 22.60 -10.63
C LYS A 123 -5.86 21.99 -9.32
N PHE A 124 -6.56 22.77 -8.51
CA PHE A 124 -7.16 22.31 -7.26
C PHE A 124 -8.26 21.26 -7.48
N ALA A 125 -9.16 21.49 -8.44
CA ALA A 125 -10.22 20.55 -8.79
C ALA A 125 -9.66 19.21 -9.31
N LEU A 126 -8.67 19.26 -10.21
CA LEU A 126 -8.02 18.07 -10.75
C LEU A 126 -7.30 17.26 -9.66
N THR A 127 -6.52 17.94 -8.81
CA THR A 127 -5.79 17.28 -7.70
C THR A 127 -6.76 16.62 -6.72
N THR A 128 -7.88 17.28 -6.40
CA THR A 128 -8.91 16.74 -5.50
C THR A 128 -9.59 15.50 -6.10
N GLN A 129 -9.91 15.52 -7.39
CA GLN A 129 -10.48 14.35 -8.08
C GLN A 129 -9.50 13.18 -8.11
N LEU A 130 -8.23 13.45 -8.48
CA LEU A 130 -7.18 12.43 -8.48
C LEU A 130 -7.02 11.81 -7.09
N LEU A 131 -7.00 12.63 -6.04
CA LEU A 131 -6.88 12.16 -4.66
C LEU A 131 -8.06 11.26 -4.27
N ARG A 132 -9.31 11.62 -4.64
CA ARG A 132 -10.49 10.78 -4.38
C ARG A 132 -10.43 9.43 -5.09
N ILE A 133 -9.87 9.39 -6.30
CA ILE A 133 -9.71 8.16 -7.08
C ILE A 133 -8.60 7.28 -6.49
N THR A 134 -7.51 7.88 -6.00
CA THR A 134 -6.37 7.13 -5.45
C THR A 134 -6.55 6.72 -3.99
N PHE A 135 -7.48 7.31 -3.23
CA PHE A 135 -7.72 6.93 -1.84
C PHE A 135 -8.13 5.46 -1.64
N PRO A 136 -9.10 4.90 -2.38
CA PRO A 136 -9.50 3.49 -2.25
C PRO A 136 -8.36 2.48 -2.45
N TYR A 137 -7.30 2.87 -3.15
CA TYR A 137 -6.11 2.04 -3.33
C TYR A 137 -5.45 1.66 -1.98
N ILE A 138 -5.50 2.52 -0.95
CA ILE A 138 -4.87 2.24 0.35
C ILE A 138 -5.50 1.02 1.03
N LEU A 139 -6.82 0.87 0.90
CA LEU A 139 -7.56 -0.25 1.48
C LEU A 139 -7.13 -1.54 0.80
N LEU A 140 -7.10 -1.55 -0.54
CA LEU A 140 -6.76 -2.71 -1.34
C LEU A 140 -5.32 -3.18 -1.08
N ILE A 141 -4.35 -2.26 -1.07
CA ILE A 141 -2.94 -2.62 -0.89
C ILE A 141 -2.62 -3.10 0.53
N SER A 142 -3.27 -2.52 1.55
CA SER A 142 -3.11 -2.97 2.93
C SER A 142 -3.71 -4.36 3.16
N LEU A 143 -4.89 -4.63 2.60
CA LEU A 143 -5.49 -5.97 2.62
C LEU A 143 -4.63 -6.99 1.89
N ALA A 144 -4.17 -6.66 0.68
CA ALA A 144 -3.29 -7.54 -0.10
C ALA A 144 -1.98 -7.86 0.66
N SER A 145 -1.37 -6.86 1.32
CA SER A 145 -0.18 -7.07 2.13
C SER A 145 -0.43 -7.95 3.36
N LEU A 146 -1.63 -7.92 3.95
CA LEU A 146 -1.98 -8.74 5.10
C LEU A 146 -2.17 -10.21 4.68
N VAL A 147 -2.98 -10.43 3.63
CA VAL A 147 -3.23 -11.77 3.07
C VAL A 147 -1.92 -12.39 2.59
N GLY A 148 -1.09 -11.63 1.88
CA GLY A 148 0.17 -12.13 1.33
C GLY A 148 1.22 -12.52 2.38
N ARG A 149 1.10 -12.07 3.63
CA ARG A 149 2.02 -12.43 4.72
C ARG A 149 1.53 -13.63 5.54
N HIS A 150 0.21 -13.87 5.57
CA HIS A 150 -0.41 -14.91 6.40
C HIS A 150 -1.48 -15.70 5.62
N PRO A 151 -1.11 -16.33 4.50
CA PRO A 151 -2.08 -17.05 3.65
C PRO A 151 -2.81 -18.16 4.44
N GLU A 152 -2.07 -18.93 5.25
CA GLU A 152 -2.57 -20.05 6.07
C GLU A 152 -3.81 -19.71 6.94
N TYR A 153 -3.95 -18.47 7.39
CA TYR A 153 -5.06 -18.05 8.26
C TYR A 153 -6.17 -17.28 7.54
N LEU A 154 -5.88 -16.64 6.40
CA LEU A 154 -6.75 -15.65 5.74
C LEU A 154 -7.33 -16.10 4.40
N GLU A 155 -6.79 -17.16 3.79
CA GLU A 155 -7.32 -17.77 2.56
C GLU A 155 -8.83 -18.10 2.62
N PRO A 156 -9.37 -18.68 3.71
CA PRO A 156 -10.81 -18.99 3.77
C PRO A 156 -11.72 -17.76 3.93
N LEU A 157 -11.18 -16.60 4.32
CA LEU A 157 -11.94 -15.36 4.55
C LEU A 157 -11.93 -14.43 3.33
N PHE A 158 -10.83 -14.40 2.58
CA PHE A 158 -10.63 -13.48 1.45
C PHE A 158 -10.36 -14.16 0.10
N GLY A 159 -10.27 -15.50 0.05
CA GLY A 159 -9.86 -16.30 -1.11
C GLY A 159 -10.76 -16.19 -2.36
N ALA A 160 -11.95 -15.60 -2.24
CA ALA A 160 -12.81 -15.32 -3.40
C ALA A 160 -12.46 -13.99 -4.10
N CYS A 161 -11.73 -13.07 -3.46
CA CYS A 161 -11.62 -11.69 -3.95
C CYS A 161 -10.27 -11.30 -4.55
N PHE A 162 -9.14 -11.88 -4.13
CA PHE A 162 -7.82 -11.45 -4.61
C PHE A 162 -6.77 -12.57 -4.59
N CYS A 163 -6.47 -13.09 -5.79
CA CYS A 163 -5.38 -14.02 -6.17
C CYS A 163 -5.57 -15.54 -5.92
N PRO A 164 -5.57 -16.37 -6.98
CA PRO A 164 -5.40 -17.82 -6.88
C PRO A 164 -3.90 -18.20 -6.87
N ASP A 165 -3.50 -19.07 -5.94
CA ASP A 165 -2.33 -19.96 -6.00
C ASP A 165 -1.02 -19.43 -6.64
N LEU A 166 -0.34 -18.47 -5.99
CA LEU A 166 1.03 -18.09 -6.37
C LEU A 166 2.07 -18.64 -5.38
N PRO A 167 3.16 -19.29 -5.86
CA PRO A 167 4.22 -19.83 -5.01
C PRO A 167 4.97 -18.73 -4.23
N GLU A 168 5.46 -19.03 -3.01
CA GLU A 168 6.12 -18.11 -2.05
C GLU A 168 7.11 -17.10 -2.69
N ARG A 169 7.92 -17.54 -3.65
CA ARG A 169 8.95 -16.70 -4.30
C ARG A 169 8.38 -15.66 -5.28
N GLN A 170 7.15 -15.86 -5.75
CA GLN A 170 6.45 -14.97 -6.68
C GLN A 170 5.60 -13.92 -5.92
N HIS A 171 5.22 -14.21 -4.67
CA HIS A 171 4.65 -13.25 -3.72
C HIS A 171 5.61 -12.09 -3.44
N ASP A 172 6.90 -12.37 -3.21
CA ASP A 172 7.93 -11.34 -3.02
C ASP A 172 8.07 -10.43 -4.25
N TRP A 173 7.96 -11.02 -5.45
CA TRP A 173 8.05 -10.31 -6.72
C TRP A 173 6.82 -9.39 -6.94
N PHE A 174 5.61 -9.91 -6.67
CA PHE A 174 4.37 -9.13 -6.80
C PHE A 174 4.31 -7.99 -5.78
N CYS A 175 4.70 -8.25 -4.53
CA CYS A 175 4.80 -7.24 -3.49
C CYS A 175 5.87 -6.17 -3.82
N ALA A 176 7.01 -6.56 -4.42
CA ALA A 176 8.05 -5.62 -4.84
C ALA A 176 7.62 -4.75 -6.03
N VAL A 177 6.93 -5.34 -7.01
CA VAL A 177 6.45 -4.62 -8.19
C VAL A 177 5.26 -3.70 -7.87
N CYS A 178 4.31 -4.13 -7.03
CA CYS A 178 3.28 -3.21 -6.52
C CYS A 178 3.89 -2.05 -5.73
N ARG A 179 4.97 -2.29 -4.97
CA ARG A 179 5.74 -1.24 -4.27
C ARG A 179 6.43 -0.25 -5.21
N ALA A 180 6.82 -0.70 -6.39
CA ALA A 180 7.59 0.05 -7.37
C ALA A 180 6.69 0.83 -8.34
N LEU A 181 5.54 0.28 -8.70
CA LEU A 181 4.58 0.88 -9.62
C LEU A 181 3.67 1.91 -8.94
N PHE A 182 3.47 1.78 -7.62
CA PHE A 182 2.62 2.67 -6.82
C PHE A 182 3.29 3.11 -5.52
#